data_AF-A0A2S7QX26-F1
#
_entry.id   AF-A0A2S7QX26-F1
#
_cell.length_a   1.000
_cell.length_b   1.000
_cell.length_c   1.000
_cell.angle_alpha   90.00
_cell.angle_beta   90.00
_cell.angle_gamma   90.00
#
_symmetry.space_group_name_H-M   'P 1'
#
loop_
_entity.id
_entity.type
_entity.pdbx_description
1 polymer ?
#
loop_
_entity_poly.entity_id
_entity_poly.type
_entity_poly.pdbx_seq_one_letter_code
_entity_poly.pdbx_strand_id
1 'polypeptide(L)'
;MDLRGTRFTLSRDELLTLPEFVLLSLFPNGLLPDGHLSAYHEGDAFQVDVREVSFTRNLLSNLSLHIADCFSQYDPASLQYMLEFFRNVAQTIPSGSNSPSAGPDNDTVPIEPMAGSAREMLQDRAGIIVLREDLDFYAIPPRADIEQPEMIEVKRAAGKALLKQDGIFSGLRRSDEAGTTEQHLIEMLTAGGFNHDDHWGHRAGEPNKAVICSLALARLRTDIRGNEMNGNAVGMAQKLLLFWRKPARRCWWEGVELENVEGVEGKLKVWIRRVWTLEMSVIGLR
;
A
#
# COMPACT_ATOMS: atom_id res chain seq x y z
N MET A 1 17.75 8.36 -3.74
CA MET A 1 16.57 9.10 -3.23
C MET A 1 16.68 9.22 -1.71
N ASP A 2 16.32 10.36 -1.13
CA ASP A 2 16.31 10.59 0.34
C ASP A 2 14.87 10.80 0.84
N LEU A 3 14.45 10.00 1.82
CA LEU A 3 13.17 10.10 2.51
C LEU A 3 13.38 10.32 4.00
N ARG A 4 13.03 11.52 4.49
CA ARG A 4 13.18 11.91 5.91
C ARG A 4 14.60 11.66 6.48
N GLY A 5 15.64 11.78 5.65
CA GLY A 5 17.04 11.51 6.02
C GLY A 5 17.50 10.07 5.76
N THR A 6 16.60 9.17 5.35
CA THR A 6 16.93 7.78 5.00
C THR A 6 17.17 7.67 3.50
N ARG A 7 18.35 7.17 3.11
CA ARG A 7 18.74 7.06 1.70
C ARG A 7 18.36 5.70 1.13
N PHE A 8 17.72 5.73 -0.03
CA PHE A 8 17.33 4.56 -0.83
C PHE A 8 18.02 4.60 -2.19
N THR A 9 18.54 3.44 -2.58
CA THR A 9 19.02 3.15 -3.94
C THR A 9 18.07 2.13 -4.54
N LEU A 10 17.47 2.48 -5.68
CA LEU A 10 16.51 1.65 -6.40
C LEU A 10 16.97 1.51 -7.85
N SER A 11 16.87 0.31 -8.39
CA SER A 11 17.00 0.11 -9.84
C SER A 11 15.76 0.60 -10.57
N ARG A 12 15.87 0.80 -11.89
CA ARG A 12 14.73 1.14 -12.74
C ARG A 12 13.63 0.08 -12.64
N ASP A 13 14.00 -1.19 -12.61
CA ASP A 13 13.05 -2.30 -12.53
C ASP A 13 12.32 -2.30 -11.19
N GLU A 14 13.03 -2.10 -10.08
CA GLU A 14 12.41 -1.98 -8.76
C GLU A 14 11.39 -0.84 -8.73
N LEU A 15 11.77 0.32 -9.28
CA LEU A 15 10.92 1.50 -9.34
C LEU A 15 9.63 1.25 -10.15
N LEU A 16 9.73 0.57 -11.29
CA LEU A 16 8.57 0.25 -12.14
C LEU A 16 7.64 -0.81 -11.54
N THR A 17 8.11 -1.58 -10.56
CA THR A 17 7.28 -2.56 -9.84
C THR A 17 6.51 -1.95 -8.67
N LEU A 18 6.90 -0.76 -8.19
CA LEU A 18 6.25 -0.13 -7.05
C LEU A 18 4.77 0.17 -7.33
N PRO A 19 3.90 0.05 -6.31
CA PRO A 19 2.50 0.45 -6.42
C PRO A 19 2.33 1.91 -6.84
N GLU A 20 1.27 2.21 -7.58
CA GLU A 20 0.94 3.55 -8.07
C GLU A 20 0.86 4.56 -6.94
N PHE A 21 0.26 4.20 -5.80
CA PHE A 21 0.16 5.13 -4.67
C PHE A 21 1.53 5.52 -4.09
N VAL A 22 2.51 4.62 -4.14
CA VAL A 22 3.88 4.93 -3.72
C VAL A 22 4.51 5.86 -4.74
N LEU A 23 4.42 5.54 -6.03
CA LEU A 23 4.96 6.37 -7.10
C LEU A 23 4.40 7.79 -7.08
N LEU A 24 3.09 7.96 -6.87
CA LEU A 24 2.46 9.28 -6.74
C LEU A 24 2.92 10.04 -5.48
N SER A 25 3.22 9.32 -4.40
CA SER A 25 3.73 9.93 -3.16
C SER A 25 5.20 10.34 -3.29
N LEU A 26 6.01 9.56 -4.01
CA LEU A 26 7.44 9.81 -4.20
C LEU A 26 7.71 10.82 -5.33
N PHE A 27 6.89 10.79 -6.39
CA PHE A 27 7.04 11.58 -7.61
C PHE A 27 5.71 12.25 -7.98
N PRO A 28 5.25 13.24 -7.19
CA PRO A 28 3.95 13.88 -7.40
C PRO A 28 3.85 14.63 -8.74
N ASN A 29 5.00 14.96 -9.35
CA ASN A 29 5.09 15.65 -10.65
C ASN A 29 5.54 14.70 -11.78
N GLY A 30 5.51 13.38 -11.56
CA GLY A 30 5.99 12.39 -12.51
C GLY A 30 7.42 11.92 -12.26
N LEU A 31 7.71 10.70 -12.72
CA LEU A 31 8.98 9.99 -12.53
C LEU A 31 10.15 10.55 -13.34
N LEU A 32 9.88 11.33 -14.39
CA LEU A 32 10.89 11.85 -15.32
C LEU A 32 10.48 13.27 -15.77
N PRO A 33 11.41 14.25 -15.83
CA PRO A 33 11.17 15.50 -16.53
C PRO A 33 10.96 15.19 -18.02
N ASP A 34 9.84 15.64 -18.59
CA ASP A 34 9.53 15.55 -20.01
C ASP A 34 10.69 16.16 -20.84
N GLY A 35 11.45 15.34 -21.58
CA GLY A 35 12.27 15.85 -22.67
C GLY A 35 13.66 15.29 -22.95
N HIS A 36 14.18 14.27 -22.25
CA HIS A 36 15.57 13.81 -22.52
C HIS A 36 15.76 12.30 -22.74
N LEU A 37 14.71 11.53 -23.06
CA LEU A 37 14.81 10.08 -23.30
C LEU A 37 15.86 9.64 -24.36
N SER A 38 16.38 10.56 -25.20
CA SER A 38 17.31 10.23 -26.27
C SER A 38 18.81 10.43 -25.94
N ALA A 39 19.18 10.78 -24.70
CA ALA A 39 20.57 11.14 -24.34
C ALA A 39 21.15 10.38 -23.13
N TYR A 40 20.58 9.23 -22.73
CA TYR A 40 20.96 8.57 -21.48
C TYR A 40 21.61 7.21 -21.69
N HIS A 41 22.77 6.99 -21.06
CA HIS A 41 23.48 5.71 -21.05
C HIS A 41 23.09 4.86 -19.83
N GLU A 42 23.05 3.55 -20.05
CA GLU A 42 22.81 2.52 -19.04
C GLU A 42 23.96 2.53 -18.01
N GLY A 43 23.74 3.12 -16.83
CA GLY A 43 24.74 3.16 -15.76
C GLY A 43 24.71 4.38 -14.84
N ASP A 44 24.04 5.47 -15.20
CA ASP A 44 24.00 6.67 -14.36
C ASP A 44 23.02 6.55 -13.19
N ALA A 45 23.55 6.70 -11.96
CA ALA A 45 22.75 6.75 -10.75
C ALA A 45 22.15 8.16 -10.56
N PHE A 46 20.84 8.28 -10.71
CA PHE A 46 20.14 9.55 -10.50
C PHE A 46 20.06 9.93 -9.01
N GLN A 47 20.57 11.11 -8.65
CA GLN A 47 20.23 11.73 -7.37
C GLN A 47 18.87 12.43 -7.51
N VAL A 48 17.80 11.73 -7.14
CA VAL A 48 16.50 12.37 -6.92
C VAL A 48 16.49 12.96 -5.51
N ASP A 49 16.63 14.28 -5.42
CA ASP A 49 16.29 15.02 -4.21
C ASP A 49 14.80 15.36 -4.24
N VAL A 50 14.03 14.76 -3.34
CA VAL A 50 12.57 14.94 -3.27
C VAL A 50 12.22 16.25 -2.53
N ARG A 51 13.23 16.99 -2.05
CA ARG A 51 13.05 18.25 -1.31
C ARG A 51 12.93 19.48 -2.22
N GLU A 52 13.47 19.44 -3.44
CA GLU A 52 13.39 20.56 -4.40
C GLU A 52 12.49 20.22 -5.60
N VAL A 53 11.19 20.50 -5.49
CA VAL A 53 10.34 20.67 -6.68
C VAL A 53 9.50 21.94 -6.56
N SER A 54 10.10 23.07 -6.95
CA SER A 54 9.56 24.42 -6.77
C SER A 54 8.53 24.86 -7.83
N PHE A 55 7.93 23.96 -8.62
CA PHE A 55 7.22 24.39 -9.85
C PHE A 55 5.70 24.58 -9.77
N THR A 56 4.98 24.11 -8.73
CA THR A 56 3.49 24.10 -8.77
C THR A 56 2.79 24.86 -7.64
N ARG A 57 3.35 26.01 -7.21
CA ARG A 57 2.67 26.89 -6.22
C ARG A 57 1.42 27.59 -6.76
N ASN A 58 1.22 27.67 -8.08
CA ASN A 58 0.26 28.63 -8.66
C ASN A 58 -1.03 28.05 -9.29
N LEU A 59 -1.23 26.72 -9.38
CA LEU A 59 -2.35 26.16 -10.15
C LEU A 59 -3.50 25.51 -9.34
N LEU A 60 -3.34 25.35 -8.02
CA LEU A 60 -4.31 24.63 -7.17
C LEU A 60 -4.84 25.44 -5.98
N SER A 61 -4.83 26.78 -6.06
CA SER A 61 -5.36 27.66 -5.00
C SER A 61 -6.87 27.53 -4.74
N ASN A 62 -7.59 26.72 -5.53
CA ASN A 62 -9.04 26.52 -5.41
C ASN A 62 -9.44 25.22 -4.71
N LEU A 63 -8.48 24.39 -4.29
CA LEU A 63 -8.75 23.22 -3.46
C LEU A 63 -8.06 23.45 -2.11
N SER A 64 -8.84 23.71 -1.06
CA SER A 64 -8.35 23.90 0.31
C SER A 64 -7.73 22.64 0.95
N LEU A 65 -7.01 21.84 0.17
CA LEU A 65 -6.01 20.93 0.68
C LEU A 65 -4.68 21.68 0.72
N HIS A 66 -4.09 21.81 1.91
CA HIS A 66 -2.70 22.20 2.07
C HIS A 66 -1.78 21.11 1.47
N ILE A 67 -1.63 21.11 0.14
CA ILE A 67 -0.71 20.23 -0.60
C ILE A 67 0.76 20.65 -0.36
N ALA A 68 1.01 21.80 0.27
CA ALA A 68 2.35 22.26 0.65
C ALA A 68 3.09 21.30 1.61
N ASP A 69 2.38 20.41 2.32
CA ASP A 69 2.97 19.37 3.16
C ASP A 69 3.07 18.00 2.45
N CYS A 70 2.78 17.88 1.15
CA CYS A 70 2.83 16.59 0.44
C CYS A 70 4.20 16.27 -0.18
N PHE A 71 5.17 17.19 -0.14
CA PHE A 71 6.47 16.98 -0.79
C PHE A 71 7.40 16.13 0.11
N SER A 72 7.54 14.84 -0.24
CA SER A 72 8.43 13.84 0.38
C SER A 72 8.09 13.32 1.80
N GLN A 73 6.83 13.31 2.20
CA GLN A 73 6.41 12.76 3.50
C GLN A 73 6.05 11.26 3.49
N TYR A 74 6.47 10.46 2.50
CA TYR A 74 6.27 9.02 2.61
C TYR A 74 7.14 8.44 3.73
N ASP A 75 6.58 7.54 4.54
CA ASP A 75 7.32 6.95 5.66
C ASP A 75 8.45 6.01 5.16
N PRO A 76 9.73 6.26 5.52
CA PRO A 76 10.83 5.44 5.05
C PRO A 76 10.76 3.98 5.54
N ALA A 77 10.22 3.72 6.74
CA ALA A 77 10.11 2.35 7.25
C ALA A 77 9.05 1.56 6.46
N SER A 78 7.94 2.21 6.08
CA SER A 78 6.95 1.63 5.16
C SER A 78 7.57 1.26 3.81
N LEU A 79 8.37 2.15 3.20
CA LEU A 79 9.03 1.87 1.92
C LEU A 79 10.04 0.74 2.05
N GLN A 80 10.82 0.73 3.13
CA GLN A 80 11.80 -0.32 3.41
C GLN A 80 11.12 -1.69 3.52
N TYR A 81 10.05 -1.79 4.32
CA TYR A 81 9.24 -3.01 4.45
C TYR A 81 8.74 -3.52 3.09
N MET A 82 8.25 -2.60 2.23
CA MET A 82 7.80 -2.95 0.89
C MET A 82 8.93 -3.49 0.01
N LEU A 83 10.05 -2.78 -0.06
CA LEU A 83 11.18 -3.16 -0.91
C LEU A 83 11.77 -4.50 -0.49
N GLU A 84 11.90 -4.73 0.82
CA GLU A 84 12.39 -6.00 1.35
C GLU A 84 11.47 -7.15 0.94
N PHE A 85 10.15 -6.98 1.09
CA PHE A 85 9.18 -7.98 0.64
C PHE A 85 9.28 -8.24 -0.87
N PHE A 86 9.32 -7.20 -1.70
CA PHE A 86 9.38 -7.32 -3.16
C PHE A 86 10.65 -8.03 -3.61
N ARG A 87 11.80 -7.69 -3.02
CA ARG A 87 13.10 -8.35 -3.28
C ARG A 87 13.07 -9.82 -2.89
N ASN A 88 12.51 -10.15 -1.73
CA ASN A 88 12.37 -11.53 -1.27
C ASN A 88 11.50 -12.36 -2.22
N VAL A 89 10.37 -11.81 -2.70
CA VAL A 89 9.54 -12.52 -3.68
C VAL A 89 10.28 -12.66 -5.02
N ALA A 90 10.99 -11.64 -5.49
CA ALA A 90 11.74 -11.67 -6.75
C ALA A 90 12.79 -12.78 -6.78
N GLN A 91 13.47 -13.06 -5.67
CA GLN A 91 14.47 -14.13 -5.56
C GLN A 91 13.87 -15.54 -5.69
N THR A 92 12.58 -15.70 -5.41
CA THR A 92 11.89 -16.99 -5.49
C THR A 92 11.30 -17.28 -6.87
N ILE A 93 11.37 -16.33 -7.80
CA ILE A 93 10.92 -16.53 -9.18
C ILE A 93 11.99 -17.39 -9.88
N PRO A 94 11.62 -18.55 -10.45
CA PRO A 94 12.55 -19.37 -11.22
C PRO A 94 13.21 -18.52 -12.30
N SER A 95 14.50 -18.20 -12.13
CA SER A 95 15.28 -17.66 -13.22
C SER A 95 15.40 -18.80 -14.22
N GLY A 96 14.83 -18.63 -15.43
CA GLY A 96 14.93 -19.61 -16.51
C GLY A 96 16.40 -19.98 -16.75
N SER A 97 16.86 -21.03 -16.09
CA SER A 97 18.13 -21.69 -16.37
C SER A 97 17.85 -22.62 -17.52
N ASN A 98 17.96 -22.06 -18.73
CA ASN A 98 18.35 -22.78 -19.93
C ASN A 98 18.94 -21.75 -20.89
N SER A 99 20.27 -21.66 -20.93
CA SER A 99 20.92 -21.40 -22.22
C SER A 99 20.51 -22.55 -23.16
N PRO A 100 20.01 -22.22 -24.35
CA PRO A 100 20.73 -22.66 -25.53
C PRO A 100 20.80 -21.52 -26.58
N SER A 101 22.01 -21.30 -27.09
CA SER A 101 22.33 -20.83 -28.45
C SER A 101 21.53 -19.68 -29.08
N ALA A 102 22.29 -18.64 -29.45
CA ALA A 102 21.90 -17.53 -30.31
C ALA A 102 20.97 -17.91 -31.47
N GLY A 103 19.86 -17.19 -31.58
CA GLY A 103 19.11 -16.96 -32.81
C GLY A 103 18.70 -15.48 -32.84
N PRO A 104 18.94 -14.74 -33.93
CA PRO A 104 18.40 -13.40 -34.08
C PRO A 104 16.94 -13.55 -34.51
N ASP A 105 16.01 -12.90 -33.82
CA ASP A 105 15.02 -12.07 -34.50
C ASP A 105 14.27 -11.20 -33.48
N ASN A 106 14.24 -9.93 -33.83
CA ASN A 106 13.73 -8.81 -33.09
C ASN A 106 12.25 -8.65 -33.45
N ASP A 107 11.35 -9.18 -32.62
CA ASP A 107 9.92 -8.90 -32.74
C ASP A 107 9.40 -8.20 -31.48
N THR A 108 9.27 -6.89 -31.61
CA THR A 108 8.44 -6.00 -30.78
C THR A 108 7.02 -6.58 -30.67
N VAL A 109 6.66 -7.14 -29.51
CA VAL A 109 5.30 -7.67 -29.28
C VAL A 109 4.33 -6.50 -29.04
N PRO A 110 3.22 -6.38 -29.81
CA PRO A 110 2.19 -5.38 -29.57
C PRO A 110 1.43 -5.67 -28.28
N ILE A 111 1.16 -4.63 -27.49
CA ILE A 111 0.32 -4.70 -26.29
C ILE A 111 -1.15 -4.87 -26.72
N GLU A 112 -1.62 -6.10 -26.83
CA GLU A 112 -3.05 -6.42 -26.99
C GLU A 112 -3.78 -6.63 -25.65
N PRO A 113 -5.11 -6.44 -25.58
CA PRO A 113 -5.87 -6.50 -24.33
C PRO A 113 -6.16 -7.95 -23.90
N MET A 114 -5.60 -8.32 -22.74
CA MET A 114 -6.09 -9.27 -21.71
C MET A 114 -7.08 -10.38 -22.15
N ALA A 115 -6.58 -11.54 -22.57
CA ALA A 115 -7.36 -12.78 -22.68
C ALA A 115 -6.57 -14.07 -22.35
N GLY A 116 -5.44 -13.96 -21.62
CA GLY A 116 -4.69 -15.13 -21.14
C GLY A 116 -5.24 -15.66 -19.81
N SER A 117 -5.09 -16.95 -19.54
CA SER A 117 -5.48 -17.50 -18.24
C SER A 117 -4.63 -16.87 -17.13
N ALA A 118 -5.22 -16.53 -15.97
CA ALA A 118 -4.51 -15.98 -14.81
C ALA A 118 -3.24 -16.78 -14.42
N ARG A 119 -3.27 -18.09 -14.70
CA ARG A 119 -2.16 -19.02 -14.48
C ARG A 119 -1.01 -18.80 -15.44
N GLU A 120 -1.28 -18.51 -16.71
CA GLU A 120 -0.28 -18.22 -17.76
C GLU A 120 0.41 -16.88 -17.51
N MET A 121 -0.34 -15.87 -17.04
CA MET A 121 0.24 -14.57 -16.64
C MET A 121 1.20 -14.66 -15.45
N LEU A 122 1.08 -15.70 -14.62
CA LEU A 122 1.83 -15.88 -13.37
C LEU A 122 2.77 -17.09 -13.41
N GLN A 123 3.00 -17.70 -14.58
CA GLN A 123 3.91 -18.84 -14.72
C GLN A 123 5.37 -18.45 -14.42
N ASP A 124 5.80 -17.27 -14.89
CA ASP A 124 7.14 -16.71 -14.63
C ASP A 124 7.09 -15.39 -13.85
N ARG A 125 5.94 -15.08 -13.26
CA ARG A 125 5.68 -13.80 -12.56
C ARG A 125 5.10 -14.05 -11.18
N ALA A 126 5.37 -13.14 -10.26
CA ALA A 126 4.73 -13.16 -8.96
C ALA A 126 3.78 -11.97 -8.80
N GLY A 127 2.53 -12.25 -8.44
CA GLY A 127 1.58 -11.24 -7.99
C GLY A 127 1.80 -10.96 -6.50
N ILE A 128 1.78 -9.68 -6.14
CA ILE A 128 1.85 -9.21 -4.76
C ILE A 128 0.58 -8.41 -4.49
N ILE A 129 -0.17 -8.83 -3.49
CA ILE A 129 -1.33 -8.11 -2.97
C ILE A 129 -0.79 -7.01 -2.04
N VAL A 130 -1.20 -5.77 -2.29
CA VAL A 130 -0.79 -4.61 -1.52
C VAL A 130 -2.01 -3.99 -0.87
N LEU A 131 -2.11 -4.14 0.44
CA LEU A 131 -3.20 -3.59 1.24
C LEU A 131 -2.69 -2.43 2.10
N ARG A 132 -3.26 -1.25 1.90
CA ARG A 132 -2.93 -0.04 2.66
C ARG A 132 -4.15 0.48 3.40
N GLU A 133 -3.93 0.92 4.63
CA GLU A 133 -4.91 1.64 5.45
C GLU A 133 -4.41 3.04 5.77
N ASP A 134 -5.25 4.04 5.53
CA ASP A 134 -5.15 5.36 6.15
C ASP A 134 -6.26 5.51 7.18
N LEU A 135 -5.87 5.72 8.44
CA LEU A 135 -6.78 5.87 9.57
C LEU A 135 -6.64 7.29 10.12
N ASP A 136 -7.58 8.18 9.77
CA ASP A 136 -7.72 9.49 10.39
C ASP A 136 -8.57 9.35 11.66
N PHE A 137 -8.12 9.90 12.79
CA PHE A 137 -8.89 9.83 14.03
C PHE A 137 -9.14 11.19 14.68
N TYR A 138 -10.32 11.31 15.30
CA TYR A 138 -10.84 12.51 15.90
C TYR A 138 -11.25 12.19 17.34
N ALA A 139 -10.35 12.46 18.28
CA ALA A 139 -10.67 12.35 19.70
C ALA A 139 -11.68 13.43 20.10
N ILE A 140 -12.77 13.02 20.74
CA ILE A 140 -13.75 13.93 21.31
C ILE A 140 -13.20 14.45 22.65
N PRO A 141 -13.25 15.77 22.91
CA PRO A 141 -12.86 16.33 24.20
C PRO A 141 -13.49 15.56 25.38
N PRO A 142 -12.69 15.02 26.31
CA PRO A 142 -13.22 14.27 27.46
C PRO A 142 -13.95 15.19 28.45
N ARG A 143 -13.57 16.47 28.47
CA ARG A 143 -14.17 17.54 29.29
C ARG A 143 -14.32 18.81 28.45
N ALA A 144 -15.32 19.64 28.79
CA ALA A 144 -15.68 20.82 28.01
C ALA A 144 -14.63 21.96 28.09
N ASP A 145 -13.87 21.99 29.18
CA ASP A 145 -12.88 23.01 29.52
C ASP A 145 -11.43 22.57 29.24
N ILE A 146 -11.24 21.58 28.35
CA ILE A 146 -9.90 21.10 27.98
C ILE A 146 -9.17 22.14 27.13
N GLU A 147 -7.94 22.46 27.53
CA GLU A 147 -7.08 23.38 26.80
C GLU A 147 -6.36 22.69 25.63
N GLN A 148 -5.95 23.47 24.64
CA GLN A 148 -5.31 22.94 23.43
C GLN A 148 -4.07 22.04 23.71
N PRO A 149 -3.14 22.38 24.63
CA PRO A 149 -1.98 21.53 24.91
C PRO A 149 -2.35 20.17 25.49
N GLU A 150 -3.35 20.13 26.37
CA GLU A 150 -3.84 18.87 26.95
C GLU A 150 -4.55 18.02 25.90
N MET A 151 -5.33 18.65 25.02
CA MET A 151 -5.98 17.94 23.91
C MET A 151 -4.97 17.32 22.94
N ILE A 152 -3.79 17.94 22.75
CA ILE A 152 -2.70 17.35 21.97
C ILE A 152 -2.19 16.06 22.63
N GLU A 153 -2.02 16.05 23.96
CA GLU A 153 -1.61 14.84 24.67
C GLU A 153 -2.69 13.75 24.64
N VAL A 154 -3.97 14.11 24.77
CA VAL A 154 -5.08 13.16 24.59
C VAL A 154 -5.07 12.54 23.19
N LYS A 155 -4.84 13.33 22.14
CA LYS A 155 -4.72 12.83 20.76
C LYS A 155 -3.51 11.91 20.60
N ARG A 156 -2.37 12.24 21.20
CA ARG A 156 -1.17 11.40 21.18
C ARG A 156 -1.42 10.07 21.91
N ALA A 157 -2.07 10.10 23.06
CA ALA A 157 -2.44 8.90 23.83
C ALA A 157 -3.46 8.03 23.08
N ALA A 158 -4.47 8.64 22.44
CA ALA A 158 -5.42 7.94 21.59
C ALA A 158 -4.72 7.24 20.41
N GLY A 159 -3.80 7.93 19.74
CA GLY A 159 -2.97 7.35 18.68
C GLY A 159 -2.18 6.13 19.16
N LYS A 160 -1.53 6.22 20.34
CA LYS A 160 -0.82 5.06 20.95
C LYS A 160 -1.76 3.87 21.20
N ALA A 161 -2.99 4.13 21.63
CA ALA A 161 -3.98 3.07 21.87
C ALA A 161 -4.46 2.43 20.55
N LEU A 162 -4.72 3.23 19.52
CA LEU A 162 -5.14 2.76 18.19
C LEU A 162 -4.04 1.99 17.45
N LEU A 163 -2.77 2.28 17.71
CA LEU A 163 -1.64 1.52 17.17
C LEU A 163 -1.63 0.07 17.68
N LYS A 164 -2.16 -0.21 18.88
CA LYS A 164 -2.24 -1.57 19.43
C LYS A 164 -3.26 -2.45 18.69
N GLN A 165 -4.21 -1.84 17.97
CA GLN A 165 -5.15 -2.56 17.12
C GLN A 165 -4.47 -2.92 15.81
N ASP A 166 -3.69 -3.99 15.82
CA ASP A 166 -2.75 -4.32 14.74
C ASP A 166 -3.23 -5.43 13.79
N GLY A 167 -4.43 -5.98 13.99
CA GLY A 167 -4.98 -6.97 13.07
C GLY A 167 -5.43 -6.34 11.74
N ILE A 168 -5.10 -6.96 10.61
CA ILE A 168 -5.51 -6.44 9.29
C ILE A 168 -7.04 -6.36 9.19
N PHE A 169 -7.76 -7.36 9.69
CA PHE A 169 -9.22 -7.44 9.59
C PHE A 169 -9.98 -6.85 10.78
N SER A 170 -9.29 -6.30 11.79
CA SER A 170 -9.95 -5.83 13.02
C SER A 170 -10.93 -4.68 12.77
N GLY A 171 -10.66 -3.82 11.77
CA GLY A 171 -11.54 -2.72 11.38
C GLY A 171 -12.69 -3.09 10.43
N LEU A 172 -12.70 -4.32 9.89
CA LEU A 172 -13.75 -4.80 8.98
C LEU A 172 -14.78 -5.71 9.66
N ARG A 173 -14.43 -6.37 10.77
CA ARG A 173 -15.34 -7.28 11.48
C ARG A 173 -16.33 -6.51 12.34
N ARG A 174 -17.32 -5.87 11.71
CA ARG A 174 -18.33 -5.04 12.40
C ARG A 174 -19.51 -5.84 12.96
N SER A 175 -19.76 -7.04 12.45
CA SER A 175 -20.79 -7.96 12.95
C SER A 175 -20.46 -9.41 12.56
N ASP A 176 -20.89 -10.38 13.37
CA ASP A 176 -20.86 -11.81 13.04
C ASP A 176 -21.95 -12.20 12.00
N GLU A 177 -22.47 -11.22 11.27
CA GLU A 177 -23.53 -11.43 10.28
C GLU A 177 -22.95 -12.05 9.01
N ALA A 178 -23.35 -13.28 8.73
CA ALA A 178 -22.88 -14.01 7.55
C ALA A 178 -23.42 -13.39 6.26
N GLY A 179 -22.60 -13.37 5.21
CA GLY A 179 -23.00 -12.93 3.87
C GLY A 179 -22.81 -11.44 3.58
N THR A 180 -22.11 -10.69 4.44
CA THR A 180 -21.76 -9.29 4.16
C THR A 180 -20.67 -9.19 3.08
N THR A 181 -20.63 -8.06 2.37
CA THR A 181 -19.54 -7.74 1.43
C THR A 181 -18.18 -7.68 2.14
N GLU A 182 -18.16 -7.34 3.43
CA GLU A 182 -16.96 -7.34 4.28
C GLU A 182 -16.41 -8.75 4.46
N GLN A 183 -17.28 -9.71 4.79
CA GLN A 183 -16.92 -11.11 4.90
C GLN A 183 -16.40 -11.66 3.58
N HIS A 184 -17.04 -11.33 2.45
CA HIS A 184 -16.56 -11.76 1.14
C HIS A 184 -15.19 -11.16 0.76
N LEU A 185 -14.92 -9.91 1.17
CA LEU A 185 -13.60 -9.29 1.00
C LEU A 185 -12.52 -10.00 1.82
N ILE A 186 -12.82 -10.36 3.08
CA ILE A 186 -11.92 -11.14 3.94
C ILE A 186 -11.64 -12.51 3.30
N GLU A 187 -12.67 -13.21 2.83
CA GLU A 187 -12.53 -14.49 2.13
C GLU A 187 -11.68 -14.38 0.86
N MET A 188 -11.87 -13.30 0.08
CA MET A 188 -11.08 -13.05 -1.12
C MET A 188 -9.60 -12.79 -0.78
N LEU A 189 -9.31 -11.96 0.22
CA LEU A 189 -7.95 -11.64 0.65
C LEU A 189 -7.25 -12.85 1.28
N THR A 190 -7.98 -13.68 2.02
CA THR A 190 -7.44 -14.90 2.61
C THR A 190 -7.20 -15.99 1.58
N ALA A 191 -8.10 -16.16 0.62
CA ALA A 191 -7.86 -17.01 -0.55
C ALA A 191 -6.66 -16.53 -1.38
N GLY A 192 -6.45 -15.21 -1.44
CA GLY A 192 -5.35 -14.57 -2.15
C GLY A 192 -3.98 -14.77 -1.50
N GLY A 193 -3.88 -14.80 -0.17
CA GLY A 193 -2.61 -15.06 0.50
C GLY A 193 -2.47 -14.62 1.95
N PHE A 194 -3.39 -13.79 2.45
CA PHE A 194 -3.44 -13.41 3.87
C PHE A 194 -4.05 -14.53 4.74
N ASN A 195 -3.85 -14.46 6.05
CA ASN A 195 -4.54 -15.29 7.05
C ASN A 195 -5.42 -14.42 7.94
N HIS A 196 -6.41 -15.02 8.60
CA HIS A 196 -7.40 -14.32 9.41
C HIS A 196 -6.82 -13.57 10.62
N ASP A 197 -5.67 -14.02 11.10
CA ASP A 197 -4.90 -13.53 12.24
C ASP A 197 -3.68 -12.69 11.82
N ASP A 198 -3.52 -12.40 10.52
CA ASP A 198 -2.42 -11.56 10.06
C ASP A 198 -2.52 -10.14 10.63
N HIS A 199 -1.34 -9.61 10.95
CA HIS A 199 -1.12 -8.26 11.44
C HIS A 199 -0.58 -7.34 10.33
N TRP A 200 -0.70 -6.03 10.52
CA TRP A 200 -0.08 -5.07 9.59
C TRP A 200 1.44 -5.24 9.61
N GLY A 201 2.05 -5.45 8.44
CA GLY A 201 3.51 -5.59 8.36
C GLY A 201 4.26 -4.28 8.63
N HIS A 202 3.60 -3.15 8.39
CA HIS A 202 4.02 -1.85 8.87
C HIS A 202 2.78 -1.07 9.34
N ARG A 203 2.85 -0.46 10.52
CA ARG A 203 1.79 0.39 11.09
C ARG A 203 2.41 1.49 11.93
N ALA A 204 2.23 2.75 11.54
CA ALA A 204 2.84 3.89 12.21
C ALA A 204 1.94 5.13 12.20
N GLY A 205 2.05 5.93 13.26
CA GLY A 205 1.43 7.25 13.31
C GLY A 205 2.23 8.27 12.51
N GLU A 206 1.56 9.13 11.75
CA GLU A 206 2.22 10.21 11.04
C GLU A 206 2.63 11.35 11.99
N PRO A 207 3.88 11.84 11.94
CA PRO A 207 4.32 12.93 12.80
C PRO A 207 3.44 14.17 12.66
N ASN A 208 3.06 14.76 13.80
CA ASN A 208 2.21 15.96 13.89
C ASN A 208 0.81 15.83 13.26
N LYS A 209 0.36 14.60 12.98
CA LYS A 209 -0.98 14.33 12.42
C LYS A 209 -1.71 13.31 13.30
N ALA A 210 -3.04 13.40 13.31
CA ALA A 210 -3.90 12.39 13.93
C ALA A 210 -4.25 11.30 12.90
N VAL A 211 -3.20 10.70 12.32
CA VAL A 211 -3.29 9.73 11.22
C VAL A 211 -2.40 8.54 11.53
N ILE A 212 -2.90 7.34 11.26
CA ILE A 212 -2.12 6.09 11.28
C ILE A 212 -2.12 5.54 9.86
N CYS A 213 -0.92 5.31 9.32
CA CYS A 213 -0.71 4.65 8.03
C CYS A 213 -0.33 3.20 8.30
N SER A 214 -0.97 2.26 7.59
CA SER A 214 -0.61 0.84 7.67
C SER A 214 -0.46 0.21 6.30
N LEU A 215 0.41 -0.79 6.20
CA LEU A 215 0.74 -1.51 4.99
C LEU A 215 0.90 -2.99 5.30
N ALA A 216 0.25 -3.83 4.50
CA ALA A 216 0.39 -5.28 4.53
C ALA A 216 0.57 -5.82 3.11
N LEU A 217 1.43 -6.82 2.99
CA LEU A 217 1.83 -7.41 1.71
C LEU A 217 1.66 -8.94 1.78
N ALA A 218 1.10 -9.52 0.73
CA ALA A 218 1.00 -10.96 0.58
C ALA A 218 1.36 -11.39 -0.84
N ARG A 219 2.08 -12.50 -0.97
CA ARG A 219 2.29 -13.14 -2.28
C ARG A 219 0.98 -13.81 -2.69
N LEU A 220 0.51 -13.52 -3.90
CA LEU A 220 -0.69 -14.13 -4.46
C LEU A 220 -0.49 -15.64 -4.61
N ARG A 221 -1.31 -16.42 -3.91
CA ARG A 221 -1.34 -17.89 -4.02
C ARG A 221 -2.18 -18.27 -5.23
N THR A 222 -1.56 -18.91 -6.21
CA THR A 222 -2.23 -19.39 -7.43
C THR A 222 -2.31 -20.91 -7.52
N ASP A 223 -1.55 -21.61 -6.68
CA ASP A 223 -1.33 -23.06 -6.70
C ASP A 223 -2.17 -23.77 -5.64
N ILE A 224 -3.46 -23.46 -5.56
CA ILE A 224 -4.37 -24.31 -4.78
C ILE A 224 -4.61 -25.57 -5.62
N ARG A 225 -3.77 -26.60 -5.41
CA ARG A 225 -3.92 -27.93 -6.01
C ARG A 225 -5.38 -28.36 -5.92
N GLY A 226 -5.96 -28.68 -7.07
CA GLY A 226 -7.39 -28.93 -7.27
C GLY A 226 -7.93 -30.04 -6.38
N ASN A 227 -8.34 -29.67 -5.17
CA ASN A 227 -9.30 -30.42 -4.38
C ASN A 227 -10.64 -29.73 -4.63
N GLU A 228 -11.66 -30.47 -5.05
CA GLU A 228 -12.92 -29.94 -5.62
C GLU A 228 -13.68 -28.97 -4.68
N MET A 229 -13.36 -28.97 -3.38
CA MET A 229 -13.88 -28.01 -2.39
C MET A 229 -13.27 -26.59 -2.50
N ASN A 230 -12.15 -26.43 -3.22
CA ASN A 230 -11.32 -25.22 -3.27
C ASN A 230 -11.39 -24.44 -4.60
N GLY A 231 -12.23 -24.89 -5.55
CA GLY A 231 -12.43 -24.19 -6.83
C GLY A 231 -12.94 -22.75 -6.65
N ASN A 232 -13.80 -22.53 -5.65
CA ASN A 232 -14.32 -21.21 -5.30
C ASN A 232 -13.21 -20.28 -4.77
N ALA A 233 -12.27 -20.79 -3.98
CA ALA A 233 -11.15 -20.00 -3.45
C ALA A 233 -10.20 -19.54 -4.56
N VAL A 234 -9.88 -20.42 -5.53
CA VAL A 234 -9.09 -20.05 -6.72
C VAL A 234 -9.80 -18.99 -7.55
N GLY A 235 -11.11 -19.15 -7.78
CA GLY A 235 -11.92 -18.15 -8.49
C GLY A 235 -11.95 -16.81 -7.76
N MET A 236 -11.97 -16.80 -6.43
CA MET A 236 -11.90 -15.57 -5.62
C MET A 236 -10.52 -14.91 -5.68
N ALA A 237 -9.44 -15.68 -5.53
CA ALA A 237 -8.07 -15.15 -5.63
C ALA A 237 -7.80 -14.55 -7.02
N GLN A 238 -8.33 -15.14 -8.09
CA GLN A 238 -8.24 -14.59 -9.44
C GLN A 238 -8.95 -13.24 -9.59
N LYS A 239 -10.03 -12.98 -8.84
CA LYS A 239 -10.69 -11.66 -8.86
C LYS A 239 -9.77 -10.55 -8.37
N LEU A 240 -8.75 -10.84 -7.56
CA LEU A 240 -7.76 -9.85 -7.13
C LEU A 240 -6.94 -9.30 -8.32
N LEU A 241 -6.79 -10.09 -9.40
CA LEU A 241 -6.12 -9.63 -10.61
C LEU A 241 -6.84 -8.46 -11.28
N LEU A 242 -8.16 -8.30 -11.06
CA LEU A 242 -8.93 -7.16 -11.58
C LEU A 242 -8.46 -5.83 -11.00
N PHE A 243 -7.77 -5.84 -9.86
CA PHE A 243 -7.20 -4.64 -9.24
C PHE A 243 -5.79 -4.30 -9.72
N TRP A 244 -5.24 -5.07 -10.67
CA TRP A 244 -3.99 -4.70 -11.31
C TRP A 244 -4.14 -3.38 -12.05
N ARG A 245 -3.35 -2.36 -11.68
CA ARG A 245 -3.42 -1.00 -12.27
C ARG A 245 -4.79 -0.33 -12.14
N LYS A 246 -5.67 -0.86 -11.29
CA LYS A 246 -7.01 -0.35 -10.98
C LYS A 246 -7.24 -0.49 -9.47
N PRO A 247 -6.57 0.34 -8.66
CA PRO A 247 -6.66 0.21 -7.21
C PRO A 247 -8.11 0.38 -6.75
N ALA A 248 -8.57 -0.53 -5.90
CA ALA A 248 -9.87 -0.43 -5.25
C ALA A 248 -9.73 0.37 -3.96
N ARG A 249 -10.69 1.28 -3.72
CA ARG A 249 -10.71 2.10 -2.51
C ARG A 249 -12.05 2.00 -1.81
N ARG A 250 -12.02 1.86 -0.49
CA ARG A 250 -13.20 1.89 0.37
C ARG A 250 -12.96 2.85 1.52
N CYS A 251 -13.87 3.80 1.71
CA CYS A 251 -13.83 4.77 2.81
C CYS A 251 -15.07 4.56 3.70
N TRP A 252 -14.90 4.56 5.02
CA TRP A 252 -16.00 4.52 5.97
C TRP A 252 -15.65 5.22 7.27
N TRP A 253 -16.67 5.45 8.08
CA TRP A 253 -16.56 6.03 9.41
C TRP A 253 -17.00 5.04 10.47
N GLU A 254 -16.32 5.06 11.60
CA GLU A 254 -16.70 4.31 12.79
C GLU A 254 -16.49 5.14 14.06
N GLY A 255 -17.34 4.93 15.06
CA GLY A 255 -17.14 5.47 16.40
C GLY A 255 -16.61 4.37 17.29
N VAL A 256 -15.50 4.64 17.99
CA VAL A 256 -14.90 3.72 18.96
C VAL A 256 -14.79 4.36 20.32
N GLU A 257 -14.93 3.54 21.36
CA GLU A 257 -14.64 3.94 22.74
C GLU A 257 -13.33 3.29 23.17
N LEU A 258 -12.31 4.11 23.41
CA LEU A 258 -11.01 3.65 23.87
C LEU A 258 -10.98 3.63 25.40
N GLU A 259 -10.53 2.52 25.96
CA GLU A 259 -10.32 2.34 27.39
C GLU A 259 -8.84 2.48 27.74
N ASN A 260 -8.53 2.87 28.98
CA ASN A 260 -7.16 3.01 29.49
C ASN A 260 -6.29 3.97 28.67
N VAL A 261 -6.86 5.09 28.22
CA VAL A 261 -6.11 6.15 27.53
C VAL A 261 -5.39 7.03 28.57
N GLU A 262 -4.09 7.18 28.42
CA GLU A 262 -3.24 8.02 29.28
C GLU A 262 -3.78 9.46 29.33
N GLY A 263 -4.00 9.99 30.54
CA GLY A 263 -4.52 11.35 30.74
C GLY A 263 -6.04 11.51 30.60
N VAL A 264 -6.80 10.43 30.40
CA VAL A 264 -8.26 10.46 30.33
C VAL A 264 -8.88 9.59 31.42
N GLU A 265 -9.79 10.17 32.20
CA GLU A 265 -10.60 9.41 33.16
C GLU A 265 -11.76 8.71 32.43
N GLY A 266 -11.77 7.37 32.46
CA GLY A 266 -12.82 6.56 31.84
C GLY A 266 -12.60 6.30 30.35
N LYS A 267 -13.68 6.38 29.56
CA LYS A 267 -13.67 6.04 28.13
C LYS A 267 -13.49 7.28 27.27
N LEU A 268 -12.52 7.24 26.36
CA LEU A 268 -12.34 8.28 25.35
C LEU A 268 -13.14 7.92 24.10
N LYS A 269 -14.07 8.78 23.71
CA LYS A 269 -14.79 8.64 22.43
C LYS A 269 -13.92 9.14 21.29
N VAL A 270 -13.75 8.32 20.27
CA VAL A 270 -12.96 8.65 19.08
C VAL A 270 -13.76 8.30 17.84
N TRP A 271 -13.85 9.25 16.90
CA TRP A 271 -14.32 8.96 15.55
C TRP A 271 -13.15 8.61 14.67
N ILE A 272 -13.28 7.58 13.87
CA ILE A 272 -12.27 7.13 12.94
C ILE A 272 -12.85 7.19 11.53
N ARG A 273 -12.11 7.78 10.62
CA ARG A 273 -12.29 7.62 9.18
C ARG A 273 -11.22 6.67 8.68
N ARG A 274 -11.63 5.53 8.15
CA ARG A 274 -10.72 4.56 7.53
C ARG A 274 -10.84 4.63 6.02
N VAL A 275 -9.70 4.63 5.35
CA VAL A 275 -9.59 4.43 3.91
C VAL A 275 -8.72 3.23 3.65
N TRP A 276 -9.29 2.20 3.06
CA TRP A 276 -8.54 1.07 2.55
C TRP A 276 -8.28 1.25 1.07
N THR A 277 -7.04 0.99 0.67
CA THR A 277 -6.63 0.89 -0.73
C THR A 277 -6.07 -0.51 -0.96
N LEU A 278 -6.69 -1.23 -1.87
CA LEU A 278 -6.22 -2.53 -2.35
C LEU A 278 -5.66 -2.35 -3.76
N GLU A 279 -4.37 -2.64 -3.90
CA GLU A 279 -3.66 -2.65 -5.17
C GLU A 279 -2.98 -4.00 -5.35
N MET A 280 -2.66 -4.32 -6.60
CA MET A 280 -1.85 -5.48 -6.90
C MET A 280 -0.65 -5.07 -7.76
N SER A 281 0.53 -5.50 -7.33
CA SER A 281 1.78 -5.36 -8.07
C SER A 281 2.15 -6.70 -8.70
N VAL A 282 2.82 -6.65 -9.85
CA VAL A 282 3.33 -7.85 -10.55
C VAL A 282 4.82 -7.64 -10.77
N ILE A 283 5.61 -8.62 -10.34
CA ILE A 283 7.07 -8.64 -10.52
C ILE A 283 7.47 -9.81 -11.45
N GLY A 284 8.58 -9.65 -12.17
CA GLY A 284 9.01 -10.61 -13.21
C GLY A 284 8.54 -10.28 -14.62
N LEU A 285 8.16 -9.02 -14.89
CA LEU A 285 7.96 -8.51 -16.24
C LEU A 285 9.35 -8.27 -16.87
N ARG A 286 9.99 -9.32 -17.38
CA ARG A 286 11.16 -9.21 -18.27
C ARG A 286 10.73 -9.48 -19.70
#